data_AF-A0AAJ6KXI0-F1
#
_entry.id   AF-A0AAJ6KXI0-F1
#
_cell.length_a   1.000
_cell.length_b   1.000
_cell.length_c   1.000
_cell.angle_alpha   90.00
_cell.angle_beta   90.00
_cell.angle_gamma   90.00
#
_symmetry.space_group_name_H-M   'P 1'
#
loop_
_entity.id
_entity.type
_entity.pdbx_description
1 polymer ?
#
loop_
_entity_poly.entity_id
_entity_poly.type
_entity_poly.pdbx_seq_one_letter_code
_entity_poly.pdbx_strand_id
1 'polypeptide(L)'
;MTTDMHGPLSAYAERLHATIGDRHHVASPLGAWLLLALSAAAADPDPAVDSDPTAGSGFTDGSDPAADALAEALGTDLGSAAEVARALLNAPHPLVGSATALWHRPGQDLDGTAGWRAALPATTEVGALPDQAGLDAWAREHTDGLIETFPLKVSPDVVFALASALATRISWAEPFEVADARTLGPGSAWARDLRRVLRSPGHGHQCAIVTTARAGDVIMHAAPAQTADGAGLVVLSVAAAPEVPPADVLAAAYHLSAGVVDGAEPAGRRSLFDLPLGDAPLWTVREEQVRTRARDGREERHSAVLPCWSARSDHDLTAESLGFPAATAALARALGQPAQGFEARQVAMARYDRYGFEAAAVTGMFGTVSLPPEGVARIAELRFGHPYAVVAIATDTRAGGAGRQADRADTRTDGVGRRADGAATWEDRADGPADSAGGSSWHGVPVFSAWVAEPEELSGA
;
A
#
# COMPACT_ATOMS: atom_id res chain seq x y z
N MET A 1 5.34 -20.27 -1.38
CA MET A 1 4.07 -19.63 -1.77
C MET A 1 4.18 -18.18 -1.35
N THR A 2 3.71 -17.22 -2.13
CA THR A 2 3.47 -15.86 -1.63
C THR A 2 2.19 -15.90 -0.82
N THR A 3 2.29 -15.76 0.50
CA THR A 3 1.12 -15.61 1.37
C THR A 3 0.47 -14.28 1.05
N ASP A 4 -0.81 -14.30 0.68
CA ASP A 4 -1.53 -13.09 0.30
C ASP A 4 -1.73 -12.17 1.51
N MET A 5 -0.94 -11.09 1.53
CA MET A 5 -0.97 -10.08 2.58
C MET A 5 -2.21 -9.17 2.50
N HIS A 6 -2.87 -9.07 1.34
CA HIS A 6 -3.90 -8.08 1.09
C HIS A 6 -5.08 -8.21 2.05
N GLY A 7 -5.58 -9.42 2.27
CA GLY A 7 -6.67 -9.71 3.22
C GLY A 7 -6.34 -9.31 4.67
N PRO A 8 -5.29 -9.89 5.29
CA PRO A 8 -4.88 -9.55 6.66
C PRO A 8 -4.60 -8.05 6.86
N LEU A 9 -3.91 -7.41 5.90
CA LEU A 9 -3.56 -5.99 5.96
C LEU A 9 -4.79 -5.08 5.78
N SER A 10 -5.77 -5.47 4.96
CA SER A 10 -7.06 -4.76 4.85
C SER A 10 -7.85 -4.81 6.17
N ALA A 11 -7.89 -5.98 6.82
CA ALA A 11 -8.55 -6.15 8.12
C ALA A 11 -7.83 -5.41 9.27
N TYR A 12 -6.51 -5.22 9.17
CA TYR A 12 -5.76 -4.36 10.08
C TYR A 12 -6.00 -2.87 9.80
N ALA A 13 -6.04 -2.46 8.53
CA ALA A 13 -6.33 -1.09 8.13
C ALA A 13 -7.72 -0.63 8.59
N GLU A 14 -8.75 -1.47 8.47
CA GLU A 14 -10.09 -1.15 8.97
C GLU A 14 -10.09 -0.89 10.49
N ARG A 15 -9.39 -1.73 11.27
CA ARG A 15 -9.23 -1.54 12.74
C ARG A 15 -8.46 -0.28 13.09
N LEU A 16 -7.39 0.04 12.35
CA LEU A 16 -6.60 1.25 12.56
C LEU A 16 -7.42 2.51 12.26
N HIS A 17 -8.09 2.58 11.12
CA HIS A 17 -8.93 3.74 10.76
C HIS A 17 -10.15 3.90 11.67
N ALA A 18 -10.80 2.81 12.10
CA ALA A 18 -11.87 2.86 13.09
C ALA A 18 -11.41 3.41 14.45
N THR A 19 -10.13 3.23 14.80
CA THR A 19 -9.52 3.78 16.01
C THR A 19 -9.15 5.26 15.86
N ILE A 20 -8.73 5.71 14.67
CA ILE A 20 -8.36 7.10 14.37
C ILE A 20 -9.60 8.02 14.24
N GLY A 21 -10.69 7.51 13.65
CA GLY A 21 -11.94 8.23 13.44
C GLY A 21 -12.06 8.93 12.08
N ASP A 22 -12.92 9.96 12.03
CA ASP A 22 -13.48 10.57 10.80
C ASP A 22 -12.89 11.94 10.42
N ARG A 23 -11.92 12.45 11.20
CA ARG A 23 -11.19 13.70 10.90
C ARG A 23 -10.18 13.49 9.77
N HIS A 24 -9.72 14.57 9.13
CA HIS A 24 -8.70 14.46 8.09
C HIS A 24 -7.42 13.81 8.64
N HIS A 25 -6.98 12.71 8.02
CA HIS A 25 -5.77 12.00 8.45
C HIS A 25 -5.14 11.17 7.34
N VAL A 26 -3.86 10.85 7.54
CA VAL A 26 -3.11 9.82 6.79
C VAL A 26 -2.51 8.83 7.78
N ALA A 27 -2.42 7.56 7.41
CA ALA A 27 -1.80 6.48 8.17
C ALA A 27 -1.00 5.55 7.25
N SER A 28 -0.19 4.69 7.85
CA SER A 28 0.39 3.51 7.21
C SER A 28 0.02 2.26 8.03
N PRO A 29 -1.09 1.58 7.67
CA PRO A 29 -1.41 0.27 8.23
C PRO A 29 -0.27 -0.72 8.05
N LEU A 30 0.46 -0.67 6.92
CA LEU A 30 1.63 -1.51 6.67
C LEU A 30 2.74 -1.28 7.70
N GLY A 31 3.12 -0.03 7.97
CA GLY A 31 4.20 0.27 8.92
C GLY A 31 3.89 -0.17 10.35
N ALA A 32 2.62 -0.06 10.77
CA ALA A 32 2.17 -0.55 12.07
C ALA A 32 2.07 -2.09 12.10
N TRP A 33 1.53 -2.72 11.05
CA TRP A 33 1.47 -4.19 10.92
C TRP A 33 2.86 -4.83 10.91
N LEU A 34 3.85 -4.21 10.23
CA LEU A 34 5.24 -4.70 10.20
C LEU A 34 5.87 -4.72 11.61
N LEU A 35 5.55 -3.76 12.49
CA LEU A 35 6.04 -3.77 13.88
C LEU A 35 5.47 -4.95 14.68
N LEU A 36 4.18 -5.26 14.49
CA LEU A 36 3.54 -6.43 15.08
C LEU A 36 4.16 -7.73 14.54
N ALA A 37 4.41 -7.81 13.23
CA ALA A 37 4.98 -8.99 12.58
C ALA A 37 6.45 -9.24 12.95
N LEU A 38 7.24 -8.20 13.20
CA LEU A 38 8.60 -8.32 13.77
C LEU A 38 8.58 -8.77 15.24
N SER A 39 7.48 -8.49 15.95
CA SER A 39 7.24 -8.96 17.32
C SER A 39 6.71 -10.41 17.36
N ALA A 40 6.09 -10.89 16.27
CA ALA A 40 5.58 -12.25 16.16
C ALA A 40 6.68 -13.31 16.35
N ALA A 41 7.86 -13.08 15.79
CA ALA A 41 9.05 -13.92 15.98
C ALA A 41 9.66 -13.89 17.41
N ALA A 42 9.11 -13.09 18.33
CA ALA A 42 9.39 -13.13 19.77
C ALA A 42 8.27 -13.81 20.58
N ALA A 43 7.09 -14.02 19.97
CA ALA A 43 5.94 -14.66 20.62
C ALA A 43 5.85 -16.17 20.31
N ASP A 44 6.45 -16.61 19.19
CA ASP A 44 6.58 -18.02 18.77
C ASP A 44 8.04 -18.51 18.94
N PRO A 45 8.45 -18.93 20.17
CA PRO A 45 9.80 -19.45 20.41
C PRO A 45 9.96 -20.87 19.84
N ASP A 46 11.07 -21.11 19.13
CA ASP A 46 11.37 -22.42 18.54
C ASP A 46 11.34 -23.55 19.60
N PRO A 47 10.39 -24.52 19.49
CA PRO A 47 10.22 -25.57 20.49
C PRO A 47 11.41 -26.55 20.57
N ALA A 48 12.40 -26.46 19.67
CA ALA A 48 13.66 -27.17 19.83
C ALA A 48 14.54 -26.62 20.97
N VAL A 49 14.43 -25.33 21.31
CA VAL A 49 15.38 -24.63 22.20
C VAL A 49 15.09 -24.85 23.68
N ASP A 50 13.81 -24.90 24.09
CA ASP A 50 13.39 -25.03 25.49
C ASP A 50 13.40 -26.49 26.02
N SER A 51 14.02 -27.43 25.29
CA SER A 51 13.98 -28.86 25.60
C SER A 51 15.01 -29.32 26.66
N ASP A 52 14.99 -28.73 27.87
CA ASP A 52 15.63 -29.35 29.05
C ASP A 52 14.78 -30.55 29.54
N PRO A 53 15.25 -31.80 29.39
CA PRO A 53 14.48 -32.99 29.76
C PRO A 53 14.37 -33.21 31.28
N THR A 54 14.93 -32.32 32.10
CA THR A 54 14.85 -32.37 33.57
C THR A 54 13.80 -31.41 34.16
N ALA A 55 13.29 -30.47 33.37
CA ALA A 55 12.10 -29.69 33.73
C ALA A 55 10.86 -30.59 33.64
N GLY A 56 10.18 -30.81 34.78
CA GLY A 56 9.04 -31.73 34.84
C GLY A 56 7.86 -31.27 33.99
N SER A 57 7.30 -32.17 33.17
CA SER A 57 6.24 -31.87 32.20
C SER A 57 4.88 -31.56 32.84
N GLY A 58 4.75 -30.34 33.35
CA GLY A 58 3.44 -29.73 33.57
C GLY A 58 2.78 -29.46 32.22
N PHE A 59 1.67 -30.13 31.94
CA PHE A 59 0.87 -29.88 30.75
C PHE A 59 0.25 -28.47 30.82
N THR A 60 0.82 -27.50 30.10
CA THR A 60 0.17 -26.25 29.77
C THR A 60 -0.65 -26.42 28.49
N ASP A 61 -1.80 -27.08 28.63
CA ASP A 61 -2.89 -26.98 27.65
C ASP A 61 -3.52 -25.58 27.80
N GLY A 62 -2.96 -24.63 27.07
CA GLY A 62 -3.32 -23.22 27.12
C GLY A 62 -2.43 -22.43 26.16
N SER A 63 -3.06 -21.79 25.18
CA SER A 63 -2.39 -20.85 24.29
C SER A 63 -1.87 -19.64 25.06
N ASP A 64 -0.79 -19.03 24.56
CA ASP A 64 -0.31 -17.76 25.10
C ASP A 64 -1.28 -16.65 24.66
N PRO A 65 -2.00 -15.99 25.59
CA PRO A 65 -2.99 -14.98 25.22
C PRO A 65 -2.36 -13.75 24.55
N ALA A 66 -1.04 -13.51 24.71
CA ALA A 66 -0.34 -12.49 23.94
C ALA A 66 -0.07 -12.93 22.49
N ALA A 67 0.30 -14.20 22.27
CA ALA A 67 0.42 -14.76 20.92
C ALA A 67 -0.94 -14.77 20.19
N ASP A 68 -2.01 -15.21 20.85
CA ASP A 68 -3.37 -15.22 20.30
C ASP A 68 -3.84 -13.81 19.90
N ALA A 69 -3.74 -12.84 20.82
CA ALA A 69 -4.15 -11.46 20.55
C ALA A 69 -3.28 -10.78 19.48
N LEU A 70 -1.99 -11.14 19.38
CA LEU A 70 -1.10 -10.65 18.33
C LEU A 70 -1.46 -11.25 16.97
N ALA A 71 -1.79 -12.54 16.89
CA ALA A 71 -2.26 -13.19 15.67
C ALA A 71 -3.64 -12.65 15.23
N GLU A 72 -4.56 -12.42 16.17
CA GLU A 72 -5.85 -11.77 15.89
C GLU A 72 -5.63 -10.35 15.32
N ALA A 73 -4.76 -9.55 15.93
CA ALA A 73 -4.41 -8.22 15.44
C ALA A 73 -3.77 -8.26 14.04
N LEU A 74 -2.84 -9.19 13.80
CA LEU A 74 -2.19 -9.39 12.50
C LEU A 74 -3.16 -9.90 11.42
N GLY A 75 -4.24 -10.60 11.81
CA GLY A 75 -5.20 -11.22 10.89
C GLY A 75 -4.66 -12.49 10.20
N THR A 76 -3.57 -13.06 10.70
CA THR A 76 -2.90 -14.25 10.18
C THR A 76 -2.02 -14.87 11.28
N ASP A 77 -1.49 -16.09 11.06
CA ASP A 77 -0.60 -16.73 12.01
C ASP A 77 0.77 -16.03 12.14
N LEU A 78 1.41 -16.20 13.30
CA LEU A 78 2.63 -15.48 13.67
C LEU A 78 3.82 -15.81 12.75
N GLY A 79 3.93 -17.06 12.29
CA GLY A 79 4.96 -17.51 11.37
C GLY A 79 4.80 -16.86 9.99
N SER A 80 3.60 -16.95 9.41
CA SER A 80 3.23 -16.27 8.16
C SER A 80 3.46 -14.76 8.23
N ALA A 81 3.12 -14.12 9.36
CA ALA A 81 3.34 -12.69 9.54
C ALA A 81 4.84 -12.33 9.49
N ALA A 82 5.66 -13.04 10.26
CA ALA A 82 7.11 -12.85 10.29
C ALA A 82 7.75 -13.15 8.92
N GLU A 83 7.31 -14.20 8.21
CA GLU A 83 7.76 -14.53 6.85
C GLU A 83 7.47 -13.39 5.86
N VAL A 84 6.26 -12.82 5.87
CA VAL A 84 5.88 -11.72 4.97
C VAL A 84 6.66 -10.43 5.29
N ALA A 85 6.80 -10.07 6.57
CA ALA A 85 7.62 -8.92 6.98
C ALA A 85 9.08 -9.08 6.53
N ARG A 86 9.65 -10.28 6.71
CA ARG A 86 10.99 -10.68 6.27
C ARG A 86 11.13 -10.65 4.74
N ALA A 87 10.09 -11.01 3.99
CA ALA A 87 10.08 -11.00 2.52
C ALA A 87 9.94 -9.59 1.90
N LEU A 88 9.30 -8.65 2.60
CA LEU A 88 9.22 -7.24 2.19
C LEU A 88 10.53 -6.50 2.53
N LEU A 89 10.99 -6.60 3.77
CA LEU A 89 12.10 -5.80 4.30
C LEU A 89 13.47 -6.24 3.77
N ASN A 90 13.67 -7.52 3.43
CA ASN A 90 14.91 -7.97 2.77
C ASN A 90 14.94 -7.70 1.24
N ALA A 91 13.81 -7.32 0.64
CA ALA A 91 13.68 -6.99 -0.78
C ALA A 91 12.97 -5.64 -0.96
N PRO A 92 13.53 -4.53 -0.43
CA PRO A 92 12.84 -3.25 -0.34
C PRO A 92 12.44 -2.69 -1.71
N HIS A 93 11.33 -1.96 -1.72
CA HIS A 93 10.76 -1.38 -2.92
C HIS A 93 11.44 -0.04 -3.28
N PRO A 94 11.97 0.15 -4.51
CA PRO A 94 12.73 1.34 -4.89
C PRO A 94 12.06 2.71 -4.66
N LEU A 95 10.71 2.74 -4.67
CA LEU A 95 9.93 3.96 -4.46
C LEU A 95 9.26 4.01 -3.07
N VAL A 96 9.50 3.04 -2.19
CA VAL A 96 9.03 3.04 -0.81
C VAL A 96 10.23 2.74 0.10
N GLY A 97 10.88 3.81 0.55
CA GLY A 97 11.94 3.73 1.55
C GLY A 97 11.37 3.06 2.80
N SER A 98 11.95 1.91 3.17
CA SER A 98 11.49 1.09 4.28
C SER A 98 12.65 0.75 5.20
N ALA A 99 12.57 1.25 6.43
CA ALA A 99 13.56 1.03 7.48
C ALA A 99 12.88 0.47 8.71
N THR A 100 13.62 -0.39 9.44
CA THR A 100 13.20 -0.90 10.74
C THR A 100 14.39 -0.91 11.68
N ALA A 101 14.16 -0.68 12.96
CA ALA A 101 15.21 -0.66 13.97
C ALA A 101 14.74 -1.25 15.29
N LEU A 102 15.63 -1.97 15.97
CA LEU A 102 15.48 -2.47 17.33
C LEU A 102 16.63 -1.93 18.18
N TRP A 103 16.32 -0.98 19.07
CA TRP A 103 17.29 -0.45 20.01
C TRP A 103 17.03 -0.92 21.44
N HIS A 104 18.09 -1.09 22.21
CA HIS A 104 18.07 -1.55 23.61
C HIS A 104 19.09 -0.78 24.44
N ARG A 105 18.92 -0.70 25.76
CA ARG A 105 19.95 -0.07 26.61
C ARG A 105 21.23 -0.91 26.71
N PRO A 106 22.41 -0.27 26.69
CA PRO A 106 23.65 -0.90 27.13
C PRO A 106 23.53 -1.46 28.54
N GLY A 107 24.06 -2.66 28.78
CA GLY A 107 24.04 -3.33 30.07
C GLY A 107 22.77 -4.16 30.37
N GLN A 108 21.83 -4.23 29.43
CA GLN A 108 20.87 -5.35 29.38
C GLN A 108 21.61 -6.62 28.93
N ASP A 109 21.41 -7.73 29.63
CA ASP A 109 21.78 -9.06 29.12
C ASP A 109 20.76 -9.46 28.06
N LEU A 110 21.25 -9.86 26.89
CA LEU A 110 20.45 -10.20 25.71
C LEU A 110 20.88 -11.53 25.10
N ASP A 111 21.70 -12.35 25.77
CA ASP A 111 22.19 -13.60 25.21
C ASP A 111 21.04 -14.59 24.93
N GLY A 112 19.98 -14.56 25.75
CA GLY A 112 18.74 -15.30 25.50
C GLY A 112 17.94 -14.86 24.26
N THR A 113 18.21 -13.66 23.70
CA THR A 113 17.51 -13.14 22.51
C THR A 113 18.16 -13.55 21.18
N ALA A 114 19.26 -14.29 21.21
CA ALA A 114 20.06 -14.59 20.02
C ALA A 114 19.25 -15.23 18.87
N GLY A 115 18.30 -16.12 19.20
CA GLY A 115 17.40 -16.74 18.22
C GLY A 115 16.46 -15.73 17.55
N TRP A 116 15.68 -14.98 18.33
CA TRP A 116 14.79 -13.93 17.82
C TRP A 116 15.55 -12.86 17.02
N ARG A 117 16.71 -12.40 17.51
CA ARG A 117 17.55 -11.42 16.80
C ARG A 117 18.12 -11.96 15.48
N ALA A 118 18.30 -13.28 15.33
CA ALA A 118 18.67 -13.91 14.07
C ALA A 118 17.46 -14.14 13.12
N ALA A 119 16.23 -14.06 13.62
CA ALA A 119 15.00 -14.14 12.83
C ALA A 119 14.56 -12.78 12.25
N LEU A 120 15.08 -11.67 12.77
CA LEU A 120 14.86 -10.33 12.21
C LEU A 120 15.38 -10.20 10.77
N PRO A 121 14.77 -9.34 9.93
CA PRO A 121 15.30 -8.98 8.62
C PRO A 121 16.75 -8.49 8.68
N ALA A 122 17.54 -8.80 7.64
CA ALA A 122 18.94 -8.37 7.54
C ALA A 122 19.10 -6.85 7.33
N THR A 123 18.00 -6.15 7.02
CA THR A 123 17.89 -4.69 6.91
C THR A 123 17.41 -4.02 8.19
N THR A 124 17.07 -4.77 9.25
CA THR A 124 16.71 -4.20 10.55
C THR A 124 17.97 -3.76 11.29
N GLU A 125 18.08 -2.47 11.61
CA GLU A 125 19.15 -1.94 12.45
C GLU A 125 19.01 -2.48 13.87
N VAL A 126 20.08 -3.02 14.48
CA VAL A 126 20.03 -3.49 15.88
C VAL A 126 21.22 -2.94 16.67
N GLY A 127 20.93 -2.08 17.65
CA GLY A 127 21.98 -1.31 18.34
C GLY A 127 21.58 -0.77 19.71
N ALA A 128 22.47 0.03 20.31
CA ALA A 128 22.18 0.72 21.57
C ALA A 128 21.16 1.85 21.35
N LEU A 129 20.27 2.07 22.33
CA LEU A 129 19.27 3.14 22.33
C LEU A 129 19.93 4.53 22.15
N PRO A 130 19.67 5.24 21.02
CA PRO A 130 20.19 6.58 20.81
C PRO A 130 19.56 7.59 21.79
N ASP A 131 20.17 8.78 21.88
CA ASP A 131 19.48 9.92 22.46
C ASP A 131 18.39 10.46 21.50
N GLN A 132 17.63 11.45 21.94
CA GLN A 132 16.56 12.04 21.13
C GLN A 132 17.08 12.63 19.81
N ALA A 133 18.30 13.19 19.77
CA ALA A 133 18.87 13.76 18.56
C ALA A 133 19.28 12.67 17.56
N GLY A 134 19.74 11.51 18.06
CA GLY A 134 19.95 10.31 17.25
C GLY A 134 18.65 9.77 16.65
N LEU A 135 17.58 9.67 17.44
CA LEU A 135 16.27 9.23 16.93
C LEU A 135 15.66 10.23 15.94
N ASP A 136 15.77 11.54 16.21
CA ASP A 136 15.30 12.60 15.32
C ASP A 136 16.15 12.68 14.03
N ALA A 137 17.42 12.27 14.07
CA ALA A 137 18.26 12.09 12.87
C ALA A 137 17.83 10.86 12.06
N TRP A 138 17.65 9.70 12.71
CA TRP A 138 17.19 8.46 12.09
C TRP A 138 15.83 8.63 11.39
N ALA A 139 14.89 9.32 12.04
CA ALA A 139 13.58 9.64 11.46
C ALA A 139 13.70 10.50 10.20
N ARG A 140 14.57 11.54 10.22
CA ARG A 140 14.78 12.44 9.09
C ARG A 140 15.43 11.73 7.91
N GLU A 141 16.43 10.89 8.18
CA GLU A 141 17.16 10.12 7.16
C GLU A 141 16.24 9.11 6.47
N HIS A 142 15.56 8.26 7.24
CA HIS A 142 14.70 7.19 6.70
C HIS A 142 13.31 7.67 6.25
N THR A 143 13.08 8.99 6.15
CA THR A 143 11.84 9.56 5.61
C THR A 143 12.06 10.69 4.58
N ASP A 144 13.26 10.81 4.00
CA ASP A 144 13.63 11.87 3.06
C ASP A 144 13.34 13.30 3.59
N GLY A 145 13.42 13.48 4.90
CA GLY A 145 13.10 14.71 5.62
C GLY A 145 11.63 14.95 5.97
N LEU A 146 10.69 14.08 5.57
CA LEU A 146 9.25 14.26 5.84
C LEU A 146 8.91 14.20 7.34
N ILE A 147 9.69 13.47 8.14
CA ILE A 147 9.53 13.35 9.60
C ILE A 147 10.84 13.77 10.29
N GLU A 148 10.98 15.07 10.58
CA GLU A 148 12.17 15.65 11.23
C GLU A 148 12.36 15.30 12.73
N THR A 149 11.40 14.60 13.34
CA THR A 149 11.37 14.37 14.79
C THR A 149 10.70 13.04 15.08
N PHE A 150 11.34 12.20 15.90
CA PHE A 150 10.82 10.90 16.29
C PHE A 150 9.59 11.06 17.21
N PRO A 151 8.51 10.27 17.03
CA PRO A 151 7.24 10.49 17.71
C PRO A 151 7.28 10.21 19.20
N LEU A 152 8.05 9.20 19.64
CA LEU A 152 8.26 8.88 21.05
C LEU A 152 9.39 9.72 21.65
N LYS A 153 9.40 9.85 22.98
CA LYS A 153 10.46 10.55 23.73
C LYS A 153 11.25 9.61 24.63
N VAL A 154 12.57 9.68 24.52
CA VAL A 154 13.48 8.82 25.31
C VAL A 154 13.48 9.27 26.76
N SER A 155 12.92 8.44 27.65
CA SER A 155 12.95 8.65 29.10
C SER A 155 13.96 7.72 29.79
N PRO A 156 14.35 8.02 31.06
CA PRO A 156 15.10 7.10 31.92
C PRO A 156 14.41 5.76 32.23
N ASP A 157 13.21 5.50 31.70
CA ASP A 157 12.43 4.26 31.86
C ASP A 157 12.28 3.44 30.55
N VAL A 158 12.55 4.01 29.37
CA VAL A 158 12.55 3.29 28.08
C VAL A 158 13.67 2.24 28.01
N VAL A 159 13.35 0.95 28.13
CA VAL A 159 14.32 -0.16 28.14
C VAL A 159 14.76 -0.57 26.73
N PHE A 160 13.77 -0.66 25.82
CA PHE A 160 13.96 -0.96 24.40
C PHE A 160 13.01 -0.08 23.56
N ALA A 161 13.28 0.00 22.26
CA ALA A 161 12.40 0.63 21.29
C ALA A 161 12.45 -0.13 19.96
N LEU A 162 11.29 -0.47 19.40
CA LEU A 162 11.14 -0.99 18.04
C LEU A 162 10.54 0.11 17.16
N ALA A 163 11.14 0.36 16.01
CA ALA A 163 10.75 1.43 15.10
C ALA A 163 10.61 0.94 13.66
N SER A 164 9.69 1.56 12.91
CA SER A 164 9.58 1.41 11.48
C SER A 164 9.34 2.79 10.86
N ALA A 165 10.04 3.07 9.77
CA ALA A 165 9.82 4.21 8.92
C ALA A 165 9.45 3.72 7.52
N LEU A 166 8.35 4.25 6.98
CA LEU A 166 7.95 4.10 5.59
C LEU A 166 7.80 5.49 4.99
N ALA A 167 8.43 5.72 3.84
CA ALA A 167 8.32 6.98 3.10
C ALA A 167 8.36 6.75 1.59
N THR A 168 7.91 7.74 0.82
CA THR A 168 7.94 7.72 -0.65
C THR A 168 8.07 9.15 -1.19
N ARG A 169 8.50 9.28 -2.44
CA ARG A 169 8.46 10.51 -3.24
C ARG A 169 8.35 10.11 -4.72
N ILE A 170 7.27 10.51 -5.38
CA ILE A 170 6.85 9.95 -6.67
C ILE A 170 6.09 10.96 -7.56
N SER A 171 6.52 11.10 -8.81
CA SER A 171 5.80 11.87 -9.83
C SER A 171 4.59 11.10 -10.36
N TRP A 172 3.52 11.77 -10.80
CA TRP A 172 2.48 11.10 -11.59
C TRP A 172 3.04 10.67 -12.95
N ALA A 173 2.60 9.52 -13.46
CA ALA A 173 2.95 9.09 -14.81
C ALA A 173 2.40 10.07 -15.86
N GLU A 174 1.17 10.56 -15.63
CA GLU A 174 0.53 11.64 -16.38
C GLU A 174 0.07 12.72 -15.38
N PRO A 175 0.65 13.95 -15.39
CA PRO A 175 0.25 15.00 -14.47
C PRO A 175 -1.21 15.45 -14.64
N PHE A 176 -1.81 15.96 -13.56
CA PHE A 176 -3.18 16.46 -13.58
C PHE A 176 -3.33 17.75 -14.41
N GLU A 177 -4.50 17.88 -15.04
CA GLU A 177 -5.01 19.16 -15.53
C GLU A 177 -5.55 20.00 -14.36
N VAL A 178 -5.72 21.30 -14.58
CA VAL A 178 -6.30 22.22 -13.57
C VAL A 178 -7.68 22.65 -14.04
N ALA A 179 -8.67 22.49 -13.17
CA ALA A 179 -10.05 22.92 -13.40
C ALA A 179 -10.51 23.93 -12.33
N ASP A 180 -11.62 24.60 -12.64
CA ASP A 180 -12.32 25.50 -11.71
C ASP A 180 -13.06 24.67 -10.65
N ALA A 181 -12.96 25.06 -9.37
CA ALA A 181 -13.55 24.30 -8.24
C ALA A 181 -15.06 24.07 -8.37
N ARG A 182 -15.78 24.88 -9.14
CA ARG A 182 -17.21 24.66 -9.44
C ARG A 182 -17.49 23.37 -10.21
N THR A 183 -16.47 22.74 -10.82
CA THR A 183 -16.59 21.40 -11.45
C THR A 183 -16.66 20.24 -10.45
N LEU A 184 -16.46 20.49 -9.14
CA LEU A 184 -16.89 19.55 -8.08
C LEU A 184 -18.42 19.45 -7.95
N GLY A 185 -19.18 20.34 -8.61
CA GLY A 185 -20.64 20.32 -8.65
C GLY A 185 -21.32 21.08 -7.50
N PRO A 186 -22.63 21.37 -7.62
CA PRO A 186 -23.36 22.24 -6.69
C PRO A 186 -23.61 21.61 -5.31
N GLY A 187 -23.50 20.29 -5.19
CA GLY A 187 -23.59 19.55 -3.92
C GLY A 187 -22.26 19.39 -3.18
N SER A 188 -21.15 19.92 -3.72
CA SER A 188 -19.85 19.83 -3.07
C SER A 188 -19.78 20.63 -1.78
N ALA A 189 -19.16 20.04 -0.76
CA ALA A 189 -18.81 20.70 0.50
C ALA A 189 -17.70 21.76 0.34
N TRP A 190 -16.94 21.73 -0.76
CA TRP A 190 -15.67 22.44 -0.91
C TRP A 190 -15.64 23.44 -2.08
N ALA A 191 -16.57 23.35 -3.04
CA ALA A 191 -16.62 24.19 -4.25
C ALA A 191 -16.86 25.70 -4.02
N ARG A 192 -16.97 26.14 -2.76
CA ARG A 192 -17.09 27.56 -2.36
C ARG A 192 -15.79 28.12 -1.80
N ASP A 193 -15.00 27.28 -1.15
CA ASP A 193 -13.81 27.66 -0.39
C ASP A 193 -12.54 27.46 -1.24
N LEU A 194 -12.56 26.46 -2.13
CA LEU A 194 -11.57 26.27 -3.20
C LEU A 194 -11.90 27.12 -4.43
N ARG A 195 -10.86 27.51 -5.17
CA ARG A 195 -10.95 28.17 -6.49
C ARG A 195 -10.54 27.22 -7.61
N ARG A 196 -9.55 26.37 -7.34
CA ARG A 196 -8.98 25.42 -8.32
C ARG A 196 -8.94 24.01 -7.76
N VAL A 197 -9.10 23.05 -8.66
CA VAL A 197 -9.08 21.60 -8.38
C VAL A 197 -8.33 20.88 -9.49
N LEU A 198 -7.94 19.64 -9.23
CA LEU A 198 -7.29 18.76 -10.19
C LEU A 198 -8.35 18.09 -11.08
N ARG A 199 -8.01 17.88 -12.36
CA ARG A 199 -8.77 17.09 -13.32
C ARG A 199 -7.90 16.01 -13.92
N SER A 200 -8.38 14.77 -13.93
CA SER A 200 -7.64 13.65 -14.53
C SER A 200 -7.32 13.92 -16.02
N PRO A 201 -6.08 13.69 -16.48
CA PRO A 201 -5.76 13.77 -17.91
C PRO A 201 -6.59 12.77 -18.73
N GLY A 202 -6.70 13.02 -20.03
CA GLY A 202 -7.50 12.19 -20.95
C GLY A 202 -6.97 10.78 -21.24
N HIS A 203 -5.85 10.38 -20.65
CA HIS A 203 -5.23 9.05 -20.72
C HIS A 203 -4.38 8.77 -19.46
N GLY A 204 -3.94 7.52 -19.30
CA GLY A 204 -3.06 7.08 -18.21
C GLY A 204 -3.76 6.88 -16.86
N HIS A 205 -4.70 7.75 -16.49
CA HIS A 205 -5.51 7.56 -15.28
C HIS A 205 -6.71 6.65 -15.55
N GLN A 206 -6.98 5.72 -14.62
CA GLN A 206 -8.19 4.90 -14.64
C GLN A 206 -9.29 5.58 -13.82
N CYS A 207 -10.53 5.47 -14.26
CA CYS A 207 -11.70 6.02 -13.58
C CYS A 207 -12.92 5.13 -13.86
N ALA A 208 -13.73 4.85 -12.85
CA ALA A 208 -14.92 4.00 -12.98
C ALA A 208 -16.00 4.34 -11.93
N ILE A 209 -17.22 3.89 -12.19
CA ILE A 209 -18.30 3.79 -11.20
C ILE A 209 -18.48 2.30 -10.88
N VAL A 210 -18.49 1.94 -9.59
CA VAL A 210 -18.46 0.54 -9.14
C VAL A 210 -19.50 0.31 -8.04
N THR A 211 -20.33 -0.71 -8.18
CA THR A 211 -21.26 -1.14 -7.12
C THR A 211 -20.53 -2.05 -6.12
N THR A 212 -20.46 -1.63 -4.87
CA THR A 212 -19.78 -2.33 -3.76
C THR A 212 -20.78 -2.83 -2.71
N ALA A 213 -20.41 -3.87 -1.97
CA ALA A 213 -21.30 -4.51 -1.00
C ALA A 213 -21.57 -3.68 0.28
N ARG A 214 -20.63 -2.81 0.69
CA ARG A 214 -20.72 -1.99 1.91
C ARG A 214 -21.10 -0.54 1.62
N ALA A 215 -20.46 0.08 0.63
CA ALA A 215 -20.57 1.51 0.34
C ALA A 215 -21.56 1.84 -0.81
N GLY A 216 -22.22 0.84 -1.41
CA GLY A 216 -23.12 1.03 -2.55
C GLY A 216 -22.36 1.41 -3.83
N ASP A 217 -22.97 2.25 -4.67
CA ASP A 217 -22.32 2.79 -5.87
C ASP A 217 -21.27 3.85 -5.48
N VAL A 218 -20.00 3.53 -5.70
CA VAL A 218 -18.85 4.42 -5.46
C VAL A 218 -18.26 4.92 -6.78
N ILE A 219 -17.62 6.09 -6.73
CA ILE A 219 -16.68 6.52 -7.77
C ILE A 219 -15.26 6.13 -7.37
N MET A 220 -14.48 5.66 -8.34
CA MET A 220 -13.05 5.43 -8.18
C MET A 220 -12.24 6.17 -9.25
N HIS A 221 -11.07 6.64 -8.85
CA HIS A 221 -10.02 7.17 -9.71
C HIS A 221 -8.68 6.58 -9.26
N ALA A 222 -7.86 6.10 -10.19
CA ALA A 222 -6.50 5.64 -9.92
C ALA A 222 -5.49 6.41 -10.78
N ALA A 223 -4.48 6.99 -10.11
CA ALA A 223 -3.33 7.63 -10.75
C ALA A 223 -2.09 6.73 -10.59
N PRO A 224 -1.54 6.17 -11.70
CA PRO A 224 -0.23 5.55 -11.67
C PRO A 224 0.89 6.60 -11.54
N ALA A 225 1.91 6.28 -10.78
CA ALA A 225 3.14 7.06 -10.65
C ALA A 225 4.20 6.63 -11.69
N GLN A 226 5.22 7.47 -11.88
CA GLN A 226 6.39 7.13 -12.68
C GLN A 226 7.13 5.94 -12.06
N THR A 227 7.48 4.96 -12.89
CA THR A 227 8.13 3.73 -12.44
C THR A 227 9.65 3.83 -12.51
N ALA A 228 10.33 3.19 -11.55
CA ALA A 228 11.78 2.97 -11.55
C ALA A 228 12.05 1.47 -11.72
N ASP A 229 12.64 1.08 -12.84
CA ASP A 229 13.00 -0.31 -13.17
C ASP A 229 11.86 -1.35 -13.04
N GLY A 230 10.60 -0.93 -13.22
CA GLY A 230 9.40 -1.78 -13.06
C GLY A 230 8.79 -1.80 -11.66
N ALA A 231 9.39 -1.10 -10.69
CA ALA A 231 8.76 -0.72 -9.43
C ALA A 231 8.00 0.61 -9.57
N GLY A 232 6.89 0.77 -8.86
CA GLY A 232 5.87 1.78 -9.11
C GLY A 232 4.91 1.96 -7.93
N LEU A 233 4.06 2.98 -8.01
CA LEU A 233 2.96 3.20 -7.07
C LEU A 233 1.68 3.52 -7.86
N VAL A 234 0.54 3.04 -7.40
CA VAL A 234 -0.79 3.47 -7.87
C VAL A 234 -1.53 4.08 -6.70
N VAL A 235 -2.03 5.30 -6.86
CA VAL A 235 -2.82 5.99 -5.83
C VAL A 235 -4.29 5.98 -6.24
N LEU A 236 -5.07 5.21 -5.50
CA LEU A 236 -6.50 4.97 -5.68
C LEU A 236 -7.30 5.90 -4.75
N SER A 237 -8.15 6.74 -5.32
CA SER A 237 -9.14 7.57 -4.61
C SER A 237 -10.53 6.98 -4.78
N VAL A 238 -11.31 6.84 -3.70
CA VAL A 238 -12.67 6.28 -3.71
C VAL A 238 -13.62 7.13 -2.87
N ALA A 239 -14.76 7.52 -3.45
CA ALA A 239 -15.83 8.23 -2.75
C ALA A 239 -17.18 7.53 -2.94
N ALA A 240 -17.93 7.39 -1.84
CA ALA A 240 -19.30 6.91 -1.81
C ALA A 240 -20.26 8.06 -1.49
N ALA A 241 -21.57 7.82 -1.45
CA ALA A 241 -22.53 8.89 -1.13
C ALA A 241 -22.25 9.52 0.26
N PRO A 242 -22.52 10.83 0.50
CA PRO A 242 -22.11 11.53 1.73
C PRO A 242 -22.63 10.95 3.05
N GLU A 243 -23.69 10.15 3.00
CA GLU A 243 -24.29 9.44 4.14
C GLU A 243 -23.58 8.11 4.49
N VAL A 244 -22.65 7.62 3.67
CA VAL A 244 -21.93 6.36 3.88
C VAL A 244 -20.82 6.55 4.93
N PRO A 245 -20.72 5.70 5.97
CA PRO A 245 -19.70 5.83 6.99
C PRO A 245 -18.27 5.78 6.43
N PRO A 246 -17.32 6.60 6.92
CA PRO A 246 -15.93 6.63 6.45
C PRO A 246 -15.25 5.25 6.43
N ALA A 247 -15.54 4.42 7.43
CA ALA A 247 -15.02 3.05 7.52
C ALA A 247 -15.47 2.15 6.35
N ASP A 248 -16.71 2.29 5.88
CA ASP A 248 -17.22 1.53 4.73
C ASP A 248 -16.62 2.01 3.41
N VAL A 249 -16.33 3.31 3.28
CA VAL A 249 -15.62 3.88 2.13
C VAL A 249 -14.15 3.43 2.10
N LEU A 250 -13.48 3.41 3.25
CA LEU A 250 -12.11 2.91 3.39
C LEU A 250 -12.03 1.39 3.12
N ALA A 251 -12.97 0.60 3.66
CA ALA A 251 -13.06 -0.83 3.36
C ALA A 251 -13.31 -1.10 1.87
N ALA A 252 -14.16 -0.30 1.22
CA ALA A 252 -14.36 -0.35 -0.23
C ALA A 252 -13.08 0.02 -1.01
N ALA A 253 -12.33 1.03 -0.58
CA ALA A 253 -11.07 1.42 -1.20
C ALA A 253 -10.01 0.32 -1.11
N TYR A 254 -9.88 -0.33 0.06
CA TYR A 254 -9.01 -1.50 0.24
C TYR A 254 -9.43 -2.68 -0.65
N HIS A 255 -10.72 -3.01 -0.71
CA HIS A 255 -11.23 -4.07 -1.58
C HIS A 255 -10.92 -3.82 -3.07
N LEU A 256 -11.10 -2.58 -3.54
CA LEU A 256 -10.79 -2.19 -4.92
C LEU A 256 -9.28 -2.12 -5.21
N SER A 257 -8.44 -1.97 -4.18
CA SER A 257 -6.99 -1.88 -4.32
C SER A 257 -6.35 -3.16 -4.87
N ALA A 258 -6.99 -4.33 -4.66
CA ALA A 258 -6.45 -5.63 -5.07
C ALA A 258 -6.37 -5.78 -6.60
N GLY A 259 -7.37 -5.31 -7.34
CA GLY A 259 -7.45 -5.50 -8.80
C GLY A 259 -6.86 -4.37 -9.65
N VAL A 260 -6.66 -3.18 -9.06
CA VAL A 260 -6.27 -1.98 -9.83
C VAL A 260 -4.84 -2.03 -10.37
N VAL A 261 -3.97 -2.81 -9.73
CA VAL A 261 -2.53 -2.90 -10.07
C VAL A 261 -2.26 -3.73 -11.33
N ASP A 262 -3.05 -4.80 -11.55
CA ASP A 262 -3.03 -5.62 -12.77
C ASP A 262 -3.75 -4.95 -13.95
N GLY A 263 -4.42 -3.81 -13.72
CA GLY A 263 -5.31 -3.19 -14.70
C GLY A 263 -6.57 -4.00 -15.01
N ALA A 264 -6.98 -4.88 -14.08
CA ALA A 264 -8.21 -5.64 -14.20
C ALA A 264 -9.44 -4.72 -14.06
N GLU A 265 -10.46 -4.91 -14.90
CA GLU A 265 -11.72 -4.18 -14.76
C GLU A 265 -12.39 -4.56 -13.42
N PRO A 266 -12.72 -3.58 -12.55
CA PRO A 266 -13.14 -3.87 -11.19
C PRO A 266 -14.48 -4.60 -11.14
N ALA A 267 -14.58 -5.61 -10.27
CA ALA A 267 -15.83 -6.34 -10.06
C ALA A 267 -16.94 -5.38 -9.61
N GLY A 268 -18.09 -5.44 -10.28
CA GLY A 268 -19.21 -4.50 -10.04
C GLY A 268 -19.13 -3.17 -10.81
N ARG A 269 -18.15 -2.98 -11.71
CA ARG A 269 -18.10 -1.84 -12.64
C ARG A 269 -19.42 -1.66 -13.39
N ARG A 270 -19.94 -0.44 -13.38
CA ARG A 270 -21.17 -0.05 -14.09
C ARG A 270 -20.84 0.43 -15.50
N SER A 271 -21.62 0.00 -16.49
CA SER A 271 -21.62 0.65 -17.80
C SER A 271 -22.27 2.03 -17.69
N LEU A 272 -21.69 3.03 -18.34
CA LEU A 272 -22.29 4.37 -18.44
C LEU A 272 -23.58 4.35 -19.26
N PHE A 273 -23.80 3.32 -20.10
CA PHE A 273 -25.05 3.14 -20.82
C PHE A 273 -26.19 2.59 -19.95
N ASP A 274 -25.87 1.93 -18.83
CA ASP A 274 -26.84 1.43 -17.85
C ASP A 274 -27.17 2.48 -16.75
N LEU A 275 -26.61 3.68 -16.87
CA LEU A 275 -26.87 4.82 -15.99
C LEU A 275 -27.81 5.86 -16.65
N PRO A 276 -28.61 6.60 -15.87
CA PRO A 276 -29.33 7.77 -16.38
C PRO A 276 -28.38 8.86 -16.89
N LEU A 277 -28.83 9.64 -17.87
CA LEU A 277 -28.17 10.88 -18.27
C LEU A 277 -28.57 12.02 -17.31
N GLY A 278 -27.65 12.95 -17.06
CA GLY A 278 -27.81 14.07 -16.12
C GLY A 278 -26.95 13.91 -14.86
N ASP A 279 -27.30 14.66 -13.82
CA ASP A 279 -26.61 14.68 -12.53
C ASP A 279 -27.07 13.54 -11.60
N ALA A 280 -26.08 12.85 -11.03
CA ALA A 280 -26.18 12.03 -9.83
C ALA A 280 -25.28 12.66 -8.72
N PRO A 281 -25.40 12.24 -7.44
CA PRO A 281 -24.66 12.87 -6.34
C PRO A 281 -23.14 12.91 -6.56
N LEU A 282 -22.57 11.80 -7.04
CA LEU A 282 -21.12 11.63 -7.24
C LEU A 282 -20.65 11.89 -8.68
N TRP A 283 -21.54 11.97 -9.68
CA TRP A 283 -21.13 12.06 -11.09
C TRP A 283 -22.17 12.75 -11.98
N THR A 284 -21.74 13.22 -13.15
CA THR A 284 -22.64 13.62 -14.25
C THR A 284 -22.44 12.68 -15.43
N VAL A 285 -23.50 12.08 -15.99
CA VAL A 285 -23.41 11.33 -17.26
C VAL A 285 -24.00 12.16 -18.40
N ARG A 286 -23.24 12.31 -19.48
CA ARG A 286 -23.67 13.01 -20.72
C ARG A 286 -23.35 12.16 -21.94
N GLU A 287 -24.06 12.39 -23.04
CA GLU A 287 -23.91 11.63 -24.29
C GLU A 287 -23.51 12.57 -25.44
N GLU A 288 -22.50 12.18 -26.23
CA GLU A 288 -21.98 12.92 -27.38
C GLU A 288 -21.96 12.04 -28.63
N GLN A 289 -22.23 12.64 -29.80
CA GLN A 289 -21.90 12.02 -31.08
C GLN A 289 -20.40 12.18 -31.33
N VAL A 290 -19.68 11.08 -31.52
CA VAL A 290 -18.23 11.02 -31.70
C VAL A 290 -17.87 10.22 -32.96
N ARG A 291 -16.58 10.14 -33.27
CA ARG A 291 -16.05 9.14 -34.20
C ARG A 291 -15.20 8.14 -33.42
N THR A 292 -15.53 6.86 -33.51
CA THR A 292 -14.99 5.81 -32.64
C THR A 292 -14.63 4.53 -33.40
N ARG A 293 -13.70 3.74 -32.85
CA ARG A 293 -13.34 2.41 -33.36
C ARG A 293 -13.96 1.27 -32.55
N ALA A 294 -14.83 1.58 -31.57
CA ALA A 294 -15.62 0.58 -30.86
C ALA A 294 -16.49 -0.22 -31.85
N ARG A 295 -16.52 -1.56 -31.70
CA ARG A 295 -17.16 -2.47 -32.65
C ARG A 295 -18.68 -2.31 -32.75
N ASP A 296 -19.32 -1.85 -31.68
CA ASP A 296 -20.74 -1.55 -31.57
C ASP A 296 -21.04 -0.04 -31.72
N GLY A 297 -20.03 0.78 -32.01
CA GLY A 297 -20.14 2.23 -32.11
C GLY A 297 -20.35 2.94 -30.76
N ARG A 298 -20.14 2.27 -29.63
CA ARG A 298 -20.36 2.82 -28.28
C ARG A 298 -19.05 2.96 -27.52
N GLU A 299 -18.83 4.14 -26.95
CA GLU A 299 -17.62 4.48 -26.21
C GLU A 299 -17.97 4.96 -24.80
N GLU A 300 -17.18 4.57 -23.81
CA GLU A 300 -17.30 5.06 -22.43
C GLU A 300 -16.05 5.86 -22.08
N ARG A 301 -16.23 7.11 -21.64
CA ARG A 301 -15.16 7.97 -21.17
C ARG A 301 -15.45 8.37 -19.73
N HIS A 302 -14.43 8.33 -18.90
CA HIS A 302 -14.50 8.80 -17.53
C HIS A 302 -13.48 9.92 -17.34
N SER A 303 -13.80 10.88 -16.48
CA SER A 303 -12.87 11.90 -16.01
C SER A 303 -13.18 12.20 -14.55
N ALA A 304 -12.16 12.37 -13.72
CA ALA A 304 -12.31 12.69 -12.30
C ALA A 304 -11.93 14.15 -12.03
N VAL A 305 -12.66 14.77 -11.10
CA VAL A 305 -12.38 16.09 -10.53
C VAL A 305 -12.24 15.94 -9.03
N LEU A 306 -11.10 16.35 -8.47
CA LEU A 306 -10.73 16.18 -7.06
C LEU A 306 -9.82 17.31 -6.56
N PRO A 307 -9.84 17.66 -5.27
CA PRO A 307 -9.01 18.73 -4.73
C PRO A 307 -7.54 18.32 -4.52
N CYS A 308 -6.69 19.31 -4.25
CA CYS A 308 -5.41 19.08 -3.58
C CYS A 308 -5.65 18.89 -2.07
N TRP A 309 -4.71 18.26 -1.37
CA TRP A 309 -4.72 18.12 0.09
C TRP A 309 -3.32 17.80 0.61
N SER A 310 -3.05 18.11 1.88
CA SER A 310 -1.90 17.57 2.61
C SER A 310 -2.30 17.21 4.03
N ALA A 311 -1.72 16.13 4.54
CA ALA A 311 -2.03 15.59 5.86
C ALA A 311 -0.74 15.28 6.61
N ARG A 312 -0.64 15.77 7.84
CA ARG A 312 0.30 15.28 8.86
C ARG A 312 -0.51 14.77 10.04
N SER A 313 -0.25 13.54 10.46
CA SER A 313 -0.97 12.92 11.59
C SER A 313 0.02 12.31 12.58
N ASP A 314 -0.29 12.37 13.88
CA ASP A 314 0.37 11.64 14.97
C ASP A 314 -0.70 10.78 15.64
N HIS A 315 -0.56 9.47 15.52
CA HIS A 315 -1.53 8.48 15.98
C HIS A 315 -1.02 7.76 17.21
N ASP A 316 -1.86 7.70 18.24
CA ASP A 316 -1.67 6.80 19.38
C ASP A 316 -2.10 5.38 18.97
N LEU A 317 -1.20 4.41 19.12
CA LEU A 317 -1.42 3.00 18.75
C LEU A 317 -1.62 2.10 19.98
N THR A 318 -1.77 2.66 21.18
CA THR A 318 -1.85 1.88 22.43
C THR A 318 -3.18 1.14 22.63
N ALA A 319 -4.19 1.37 21.78
CA ALA A 319 -5.47 0.69 21.82
C ALA A 319 -5.32 -0.84 21.65
N GLU A 320 -6.02 -1.59 22.50
CA GLU A 320 -5.90 -3.06 22.60
C GLU A 320 -6.21 -3.78 21.28
N SER A 321 -7.19 -3.28 20.52
CA SER A 321 -7.58 -3.75 19.19
C SER A 321 -6.50 -3.61 18.10
N LEU A 322 -5.39 -2.91 18.38
CA LEU A 322 -4.27 -2.71 17.46
C LEU A 322 -3.07 -3.63 17.76
N GLY A 323 -3.15 -4.51 18.76
CA GLY A 323 -2.15 -5.56 19.03
C GLY A 323 -0.86 -5.11 19.71
N PHE A 324 -0.58 -3.81 19.84
CA PHE A 324 0.66 -3.31 20.46
C PHE A 324 0.87 -3.71 21.94
N PRO A 325 -0.15 -3.86 22.80
CA PRO A 325 0.05 -4.44 24.14
C PRO A 325 0.59 -5.87 24.08
N ALA A 326 0.03 -6.68 23.18
CA ALA A 326 0.38 -8.09 22.99
C ALA A 326 1.79 -8.25 22.41
N ALA A 327 2.13 -7.46 21.38
CA ALA A 327 3.48 -7.34 20.84
C ALA A 327 4.50 -6.96 21.92
N THR A 328 4.18 -5.96 22.77
CA THR A 328 5.06 -5.54 23.87
C THR A 328 5.25 -6.67 24.90
N ALA A 329 4.19 -7.42 25.23
CA ALA A 329 4.28 -8.54 26.17
C ALA A 329 5.18 -9.68 25.64
N ALA A 330 5.13 -9.97 24.33
CA ALA A 330 6.02 -10.92 23.67
C ALA A 330 7.49 -10.43 23.67
N LEU A 331 7.72 -9.18 23.25
CA LEU A 331 9.07 -8.58 23.24
C LEU A 331 9.69 -8.54 24.64
N ALA A 332 8.94 -8.11 25.66
CA ALA A 332 9.42 -8.05 27.05
C ALA A 332 9.83 -9.44 27.57
N ARG A 333 9.04 -10.49 27.25
CA ARG A 333 9.34 -11.89 27.57
C ARG A 333 10.65 -12.34 26.92
N ALA A 334 10.84 -12.12 25.63
CA ALA A 334 12.07 -12.47 24.92
C ALA A 334 13.30 -11.74 25.48
N LEU A 335 13.14 -10.49 25.90
CA LEU A 335 14.17 -9.67 26.57
C LEU A 335 14.41 -10.05 28.05
N GLY A 336 13.67 -11.02 28.61
CA GLY A 336 13.73 -11.40 30.02
C GLY A 336 13.27 -10.30 30.99
N GLN A 337 12.52 -9.31 30.52
CA GLN A 337 12.09 -8.14 31.30
C GLN A 337 10.60 -8.21 31.69
N PRO A 338 10.19 -7.66 32.85
CA PRO A 338 8.78 -7.43 33.13
C PRO A 338 8.24 -6.28 32.26
N ALA A 339 7.11 -6.51 31.58
CA ALA A 339 6.39 -5.43 30.89
C ALA A 339 5.75 -4.48 31.91
N GLN A 340 6.37 -3.32 32.16
CA GLN A 340 5.88 -2.32 33.13
C GLN A 340 5.08 -1.17 32.49
N GLY A 341 5.13 -1.05 31.16
CA GLY A 341 4.41 -0.04 30.37
C GLY A 341 4.93 -0.03 28.93
N PHE A 342 4.20 0.61 28.01
CA PHE A 342 4.64 0.85 26.64
C PHE A 342 4.02 2.13 26.08
N GLU A 343 4.69 2.74 25.10
CA GLU A 343 4.11 3.74 24.22
C GLU A 343 4.26 3.24 22.78
N ALA A 344 3.22 3.37 21.96
CA ALA A 344 3.26 3.07 20.54
C ALA A 344 2.63 4.23 19.77
N ARG A 345 3.36 4.79 18.80
CA ARG A 345 2.90 5.92 17.99
C ARG A 345 3.31 5.76 16.53
N GLN A 346 2.50 6.32 15.64
CA GLN A 346 2.85 6.50 14.23
C GLN A 346 2.63 7.95 13.81
N VAL A 347 3.69 8.60 13.32
CA VAL A 347 3.55 9.82 12.53
C VAL A 347 3.53 9.44 11.05
N ALA A 348 2.60 10.03 10.30
CA ALA A 348 2.49 9.87 8.86
C ALA A 348 2.31 11.24 8.17
N MET A 349 2.79 11.34 6.93
CA MET A 349 2.76 12.56 6.11
C MET A 349 2.42 12.21 4.67
N ALA A 350 1.51 12.97 4.04
CA ALA A 350 1.20 12.87 2.62
C ALA A 350 0.82 14.23 2.02
N ARG A 351 1.07 14.42 0.73
CA ARG A 351 0.71 15.61 -0.06
C ARG A 351 0.25 15.17 -1.45
N TYR A 352 -0.89 15.69 -1.90
CA TYR A 352 -1.48 15.35 -3.20
C TYR A 352 -1.57 16.60 -4.07
N ASP A 353 -0.69 16.71 -5.06
CA ASP A 353 -0.65 17.86 -5.97
C ASP A 353 -0.74 17.49 -7.46
N ARG A 354 -0.67 18.52 -8.31
CA ARG A 354 -0.83 18.43 -9.76
C ARG A 354 0.24 17.59 -10.46
N TYR A 355 1.49 17.71 -10.04
CA TYR A 355 2.66 17.14 -10.70
C TYR A 355 3.08 15.80 -10.08
N GLY A 356 2.71 15.57 -8.83
CA GLY A 356 2.89 14.28 -8.20
C GLY A 356 2.59 14.28 -6.71
N PHE A 357 3.25 13.31 -6.10
CA PHE A 357 3.89 13.35 -4.79
C PHE A 357 5.39 13.71 -5.02
N GLU A 358 5.64 14.62 -6.00
CA GLU A 358 6.90 15.19 -6.55
C GLU A 358 7.95 14.23 -7.19
N ALA A 359 8.76 14.59 -8.21
CA ALA A 359 8.64 15.47 -9.39
C ALA A 359 9.85 15.20 -10.36
N ALA A 360 9.87 15.36 -11.70
CA ALA A 360 8.89 15.16 -12.80
C ALA A 360 9.60 15.31 -14.19
N ALA A 361 9.36 14.45 -15.20
CA ALA A 361 9.89 14.60 -16.59
C ALA A 361 8.99 13.97 -17.70
N VAL A 362 9.20 14.33 -18.99
CA VAL A 362 8.29 14.04 -20.15
C VAL A 362 9.03 13.68 -21.46
N THR A 363 8.41 12.88 -22.35
CA THR A 363 8.80 12.66 -23.78
C THR A 363 7.56 12.34 -24.64
N GLY A 364 7.57 12.59 -25.96
CA GLY A 364 6.43 12.31 -26.85
C GLY A 364 6.79 12.02 -28.32
N MET A 365 5.82 11.52 -29.10
CA MET A 365 5.97 11.10 -30.52
C MET A 365 4.65 11.32 -31.30
N PHE A 366 4.73 11.46 -32.64
CA PHE A 366 3.57 11.62 -33.53
C PHE A 366 3.47 10.53 -34.60
N GLY A 367 2.23 10.22 -35.03
CA GLY A 367 1.93 9.34 -36.16
C GLY A 367 0.53 9.62 -36.74
N THR A 368 0.29 9.29 -38.01
CA THR A 368 -0.96 9.59 -38.72
C THR A 368 -1.80 8.33 -38.97
N VAL A 369 -3.11 8.41 -38.70
CA VAL A 369 -4.09 7.33 -38.94
C VAL A 369 -5.39 7.86 -39.55
N SER A 370 -6.16 6.99 -40.21
CA SER A 370 -7.42 7.35 -40.86
C SER A 370 -8.56 7.63 -39.87
N LEU A 371 -9.49 8.49 -40.28
CA LEU A 371 -10.66 8.89 -39.47
C LEU A 371 -11.62 7.71 -39.26
N PRO A 372 -12.06 7.44 -38.01
CA PRO A 372 -13.03 6.39 -37.70
C PRO A 372 -14.48 6.75 -38.06
N PRO A 373 -15.40 5.75 -38.11
CA PRO A 373 -16.84 5.96 -38.33
C PRO A 373 -17.51 6.67 -37.14
N GLU A 374 -18.73 7.16 -37.35
CA GLU A 374 -19.54 7.87 -36.35
C GLU A 374 -20.24 6.89 -35.38
N GLY A 375 -20.42 7.33 -34.14
CA GLY A 375 -20.99 6.56 -33.03
C GLY A 375 -21.23 7.45 -31.80
N VAL A 376 -21.53 6.85 -30.65
CA VAL A 376 -21.88 7.56 -29.41
C VAL A 376 -20.86 7.34 -28.30
N ALA A 377 -20.42 8.42 -27.66
CA ALA A 377 -19.69 8.35 -26.39
C ALA A 377 -20.61 8.75 -25.25
N ARG A 378 -20.67 7.91 -24.21
CA ARG A 378 -21.11 8.37 -22.89
C ARG A 378 -19.92 8.78 -22.06
N ILE A 379 -20.06 9.91 -21.39
CA ILE A 379 -18.98 10.58 -20.69
C ILE A 379 -19.43 10.84 -19.26
N ALA A 380 -18.70 10.28 -18.30
CA ALA A 380 -18.90 10.53 -16.88
C ALA A 380 -17.86 11.53 -16.36
N GLU A 381 -18.33 12.57 -15.69
CA GLU A 381 -17.50 13.41 -14.82
C GLU A 381 -17.74 12.98 -13.38
N LEU A 382 -16.74 12.36 -12.77
CA LEU A 382 -16.74 11.86 -11.38
C LEU A 382 -16.25 12.98 -10.46
N ARG A 383 -16.95 13.24 -9.37
CA ARG A 383 -16.81 14.45 -8.55
C ARG A 383 -16.50 14.10 -7.11
N PHE A 384 -15.23 14.18 -6.72
CA PHE A 384 -14.76 14.04 -5.34
C PHE A 384 -15.01 15.36 -4.59
N GLY A 385 -16.29 15.72 -4.45
CA GLY A 385 -16.75 17.03 -3.95
C GLY A 385 -16.95 17.11 -2.44
N HIS A 386 -16.73 16.02 -1.71
CA HIS A 386 -16.92 15.86 -0.26
C HIS A 386 -15.96 14.75 0.22
N PRO A 387 -15.88 14.44 1.54
CA PRO A 387 -14.87 13.53 2.05
C PRO A 387 -14.80 12.16 1.36
N TYR A 388 -13.58 11.65 1.21
CA TYR A 388 -13.27 10.44 0.44
C TYR A 388 -12.02 9.70 0.95
N ALA A 389 -11.92 8.42 0.61
CA ALA A 389 -10.78 7.57 0.95
C ALA A 389 -9.69 7.63 -0.13
N VAL A 390 -8.43 7.52 0.28
CA VAL A 390 -7.27 7.33 -0.62
C VAL A 390 -6.42 6.17 -0.12
N VAL A 391 -5.91 5.34 -1.04
CA VAL A 391 -4.97 4.23 -0.77
C VAL A 391 -3.83 4.29 -1.77
N ALA A 392 -2.58 4.27 -1.29
CA ALA A 392 -1.37 4.20 -2.11
C ALA A 392 -0.82 2.77 -2.10
N ILE A 393 -0.67 2.18 -3.29
CA ILE A 393 -0.48 0.74 -3.50
C ILE A 393 0.82 0.52 -4.27
N ALA A 394 1.76 -0.25 -3.71
CA ALA A 394 3.00 -0.58 -4.39
C ALA A 394 2.73 -1.52 -5.58
N THR A 395 3.42 -1.28 -6.69
CA THR A 395 3.36 -2.13 -7.89
C THR A 395 4.77 -2.48 -8.31
N ASP A 396 5.09 -3.76 -8.38
CA ASP A 396 6.45 -4.17 -8.69
C ASP A 396 6.44 -5.36 -9.64
N THR A 397 6.70 -5.10 -10.91
CA THR A 397 6.71 -6.09 -11.99
C THR A 397 8.11 -6.69 -12.22
N ARG A 398 9.08 -6.40 -11.34
CA ARG A 398 10.38 -7.07 -11.35
C ARG A 398 10.18 -8.53 -10.97
N ALA A 399 10.62 -9.44 -11.83
CA ALA A 399 10.51 -10.87 -11.56
C ALA A 399 11.23 -11.24 -10.25
N GLY A 400 10.57 -12.00 -9.37
CA GLY A 400 11.11 -12.37 -8.07
C GLY A 400 12.52 -12.99 -8.19
N GLY A 401 13.45 -12.47 -7.37
CA GLY A 401 14.90 -12.66 -7.52
C GLY A 401 15.47 -14.05 -7.23
N ALA A 402 14.86 -15.11 -7.75
CA ALA A 402 15.42 -16.47 -7.77
C ALA A 402 16.66 -16.49 -8.69
N GLY A 403 17.83 -16.30 -8.08
CA GLY A 403 19.06 -15.93 -8.77
C GLY A 403 19.48 -16.85 -9.91
N ARG A 404 19.79 -16.27 -11.06
CA ARG A 404 20.57 -16.91 -12.11
C ARG A 404 21.75 -16.02 -12.48
N GLN A 405 22.80 -16.08 -11.66
CA GLN A 405 24.10 -15.50 -12.01
C GLN A 405 24.62 -16.24 -13.25
N ALA A 406 24.51 -15.59 -14.42
CA ALA A 406 24.86 -16.18 -15.69
C ALA A 406 26.38 -16.23 -15.84
N ASP A 407 26.98 -17.30 -15.32
CA ASP A 407 28.41 -17.59 -15.41
C ASP A 407 28.86 -17.59 -16.88
N ARG A 408 29.64 -16.57 -17.26
CA ARG A 408 30.25 -16.42 -18.58
C ARG A 408 31.71 -16.85 -18.54
N ALA A 409 31.95 -18.09 -18.10
CA ALA A 409 33.19 -18.78 -18.37
C ALA A 409 33.42 -18.93 -19.88
N ASP A 410 34.65 -18.68 -20.34
CA ASP A 410 35.03 -18.80 -21.76
C ASP A 410 35.32 -20.26 -22.12
N THR A 411 34.58 -20.80 -23.09
CA THR A 411 34.99 -22.00 -23.85
C THR A 411 34.74 -21.83 -25.35
N ARG A 412 35.74 -21.31 -26.06
CA ARG A 412 35.96 -21.66 -27.47
C ARG A 412 36.28 -23.16 -27.61
N THR A 413 35.56 -23.85 -28.50
CA THR A 413 36.13 -24.93 -29.32
C THR A 413 35.36 -25.11 -30.62
N ASP A 414 36.07 -25.51 -31.67
CA ASP A 414 35.55 -25.63 -33.04
C ASP A 414 34.94 -27.01 -33.36
N GLY A 415 34.14 -27.09 -34.43
CA GLY A 415 34.28 -28.20 -35.39
C GLY A 415 33.05 -29.05 -35.77
N VAL A 416 32.51 -28.79 -36.98
CA VAL A 416 32.08 -29.79 -38.00
C VAL A 416 31.09 -30.92 -37.60
N GLY A 417 29.88 -30.97 -38.19
CA GLY A 417 28.86 -31.97 -37.79
C GLY A 417 27.82 -32.60 -38.75
N ARG A 418 27.66 -32.18 -40.03
CA ARG A 418 26.76 -32.83 -41.05
C ARG A 418 25.22 -32.73 -40.81
N ARG A 419 24.44 -32.98 -41.88
CA ARG A 419 22.96 -32.96 -41.94
C ARG A 419 22.31 -34.32 -41.61
N ALA A 420 21.05 -34.30 -41.20
CA ALA A 420 20.02 -35.30 -41.54
C ALA A 420 18.63 -34.63 -41.55
N ASP A 421 17.70 -35.12 -42.37
CA ASP A 421 16.34 -34.60 -42.51
C ASP A 421 15.35 -35.28 -41.54
N GLY A 422 14.26 -34.60 -41.18
CA GLY A 422 13.18 -35.18 -40.37
C GLY A 422 11.99 -34.23 -40.22
N ALA A 423 10.85 -34.59 -40.82
CA ALA A 423 9.61 -33.82 -40.73
C ALA A 423 8.65 -34.45 -39.71
N ALA A 424 8.09 -33.64 -38.81
CA ALA A 424 7.07 -34.07 -37.85
C ALA A 424 6.05 -32.94 -37.60
N THR A 425 4.84 -33.14 -38.13
CA THR A 425 3.52 -32.87 -37.53
C THR A 425 3.35 -31.70 -36.53
N TRP A 426 2.47 -30.76 -36.90
CA TRP A 426 1.96 -29.68 -36.04
C TRP A 426 0.57 -30.04 -35.47
N GLU A 427 0.51 -30.73 -34.34
CA GLU A 427 -0.75 -31.04 -33.64
C GLU A 427 -0.62 -30.80 -32.12
N ASP A 428 -1.75 -30.43 -31.52
CA ASP A 428 -2.03 -30.06 -30.12
C ASP A 428 -0.89 -29.94 -29.09
N ARG A 429 -0.74 -28.72 -28.57
CA ARG A 429 -0.62 -28.50 -27.12
C ARG A 429 -1.85 -27.74 -26.64
N ALA A 430 -2.71 -28.43 -25.90
CA ALA A 430 -3.81 -27.82 -25.18
C ALA A 430 -3.31 -26.92 -24.03
N ASP A 431 -4.18 -26.02 -23.56
CA ASP A 431 -3.90 -25.12 -22.44
C ASP A 431 -3.49 -25.88 -21.18
N GLY A 432 -2.25 -25.66 -20.73
CA GLY A 432 -1.89 -25.84 -19.33
C GLY A 432 -2.28 -24.59 -18.53
N PRO A 433 -2.55 -24.70 -17.22
CA PRO A 433 -2.75 -23.52 -16.39
C PRO A 433 -1.50 -22.64 -16.46
N ALA A 434 -1.69 -21.32 -16.55
CA ALA A 434 -0.59 -20.38 -16.48
C ALA A 434 0.01 -20.41 -15.06
N ASP A 435 1.19 -21.01 -14.90
CA ASP A 435 2.01 -20.83 -13.71
C ASP A 435 2.21 -19.33 -13.49
N SER A 436 1.67 -18.81 -12.39
CA SER A 436 1.82 -17.41 -11.99
C SER A 436 3.27 -17.16 -11.56
N ALA A 437 4.12 -16.88 -12.55
CA ALA A 437 5.55 -16.60 -12.35
C ALA A 437 5.70 -15.48 -11.30
N GLY A 438 6.37 -15.80 -10.20
CA GLY A 438 6.31 -15.00 -8.97
C GLY A 438 6.65 -13.53 -9.17
N GLY A 439 5.64 -12.68 -8.99
CA GLY A 439 5.82 -11.23 -8.82
C GLY A 439 6.60 -10.92 -7.54
N SER A 440 7.04 -9.68 -7.41
CA SER A 440 7.68 -9.17 -6.20
C SER A 440 6.73 -9.21 -5.00
N SER A 441 7.27 -9.39 -3.79
CA SER A 441 6.53 -9.36 -2.52
C SER A 441 5.77 -8.05 -2.29
N TRP A 442 6.17 -6.97 -2.95
CA TRP A 442 5.54 -5.64 -2.87
C TRP A 442 4.39 -5.43 -3.87
N HIS A 443 4.16 -6.33 -4.83
CA HIS A 443 3.14 -6.11 -5.85
C HIS A 443 1.72 -6.18 -5.25
N GLY A 444 0.94 -5.11 -5.38
CA GLY A 444 -0.42 -5.02 -4.86
C GLY A 444 -0.53 -4.63 -3.39
N VAL A 445 0.58 -4.38 -2.69
CA VAL A 445 0.59 -4.09 -1.24
C VAL A 445 0.17 -2.63 -0.96
N PRO A 446 -0.90 -2.39 -0.18
CA PRO A 446 -1.26 -1.05 0.28
C PRO A 446 -0.26 -0.55 1.33
N VAL A 447 0.42 0.57 1.05
CA VAL A 447 1.49 1.13 1.90
C VAL A 447 0.97 2.25 2.80
N PHE A 448 0.15 3.14 2.24
CA PHE A 448 -0.45 4.28 2.95
C PHE A 448 -1.94 4.38 2.63
N SER A 449 -2.68 4.95 3.56
CA SER A 449 -4.11 5.20 3.42
C SER A 449 -4.51 6.50 4.12
N ALA A 450 -5.49 7.21 3.58
CA ALA A 450 -5.91 8.50 4.09
C ALA A 450 -7.43 8.68 3.97
N TRP A 451 -7.98 9.45 4.92
CA TRP A 451 -9.33 10.00 4.84
C TRP A 451 -9.22 11.49 4.57
N VAL A 452 -9.62 11.91 3.37
CA VAL A 452 -9.52 13.31 2.92
C VAL A 452 -10.80 14.03 3.31
N ALA A 453 -10.71 14.93 4.29
CA ALA A 453 -11.85 15.74 4.76
C ALA A 453 -11.59 17.26 4.69
N GLU A 454 -10.32 17.67 4.78
CA GLU A 454 -9.88 19.07 4.77
C GLU A 454 -8.96 19.29 3.55
N PRO A 455 -9.51 19.71 2.39
CA PRO A 455 -8.72 19.97 1.19
C PRO A 455 -7.99 21.31 1.23
N GLU A 456 -6.96 21.43 0.39
CA GLU A 456 -6.16 22.64 0.22
C GLU A 456 -6.43 23.29 -1.15
N GLU A 457 -6.39 24.63 -1.22
CA GLU A 457 -6.28 25.34 -2.50
C GLU A 457 -4.96 24.98 -3.17
N LEU A 458 -5.01 24.71 -4.48
CA LEU A 458 -3.83 24.38 -5.27
C LEU A 458 -2.72 25.43 -5.07
N SER A 459 -1.64 25.05 -4.39
CA SER A 459 -0.49 25.92 -4.15
C SER A 459 0.09 26.41 -5.47
N GLY A 460 0.33 27.72 -5.60
CA GLY A 460 0.83 28.31 -6.85
C GLY A 460 2.26 27.86 -7.17
N ALA A 461 2.38 26.98 -8.17
CA ALA A 461 3.58 26.78 -8.98
C ALA A 461 3.59 27.75 -10.17
#